data_AF-A0A9I9D9B0-F1
#
_entry.id   AF-A0A9I9D9B0-F1
#
_cell.length_a   1.000
_cell.length_b   1.000
_cell.length_c   1.000
_cell.angle_alpha   90.00
_cell.angle_beta   90.00
_cell.angle_gamma   90.00
#
_symmetry.space_group_name_H-M   'P 1'
#
loop_
_entity.id
_entity.type
_entity.pdbx_description
1 polymer ?
#
loop_
_entity_poly.entity_id
_entity_poly.type
_entity_poly.pdbx_seq_one_letter_code
_entity_poly.pdbx_strand_id
1 'polypeptide(L)'
;MGSLRFRICHPWNEYNKIGSLSRECAYRFEILNSYLKAHTIQSPLEIQRQYQEHYLQLCIESGKALNSIAMAIRDIIPPAMAKSHMEKAKENAEELMSLLRNSHFNGDMKMVSTTALIYLLIGCLSCVEKIVDSVNDLVSLARPKTPPLPKHAGVMPTEQKTPHNITITQIQIAE
;
A
#
# COMPACT_ATOMS: atom_id res chain seq x y z
N MET A 1 24.92 17.44 32.17
CA MET A 1 23.98 16.33 31.92
C MET A 1 22.92 16.83 30.94
N GLY A 2 23.11 16.58 29.64
CA GLY A 2 22.18 17.05 28.61
C GLY A 2 20.90 16.25 28.67
N SER A 3 19.79 16.88 29.08
CA SER A 3 18.45 16.30 28.92
C SER A 3 18.24 16.04 27.43
N LEU A 4 18.26 14.76 27.02
CA LEU A 4 17.63 14.36 25.77
C LEU A 4 16.15 14.71 25.91
N ARG A 5 15.79 15.92 25.48
CA ARG A 5 14.40 16.25 25.17
C ARG A 5 14.05 15.45 23.92
N PHE A 6 13.74 14.17 24.11
CA PHE A 6 12.87 13.47 23.17
C PHE A 6 11.70 14.42 22.93
N ARG A 7 11.47 14.83 21.67
CA ARG A 7 10.38 15.77 21.38
C ARG A 7 9.11 15.14 21.95
N ILE A 8 8.50 15.81 22.92
CA ILE A 8 7.35 15.33 23.71
C ILE A 8 6.12 15.09 22.81
N CYS A 9 6.20 15.42 21.51
CA CYS A 9 5.14 15.29 20.52
C CYS A 9 5.40 14.20 19.47
N HIS A 10 6.10 13.11 19.82
CA HIS A 10 6.12 11.93 18.96
C HIS A 10 4.89 11.05 19.24
N PRO A 11 4.12 10.63 18.21
CA PRO A 11 2.93 9.78 18.35
C PRO A 11 3.31 8.33 18.68
N TRP A 12 3.89 8.11 19.87
CA TRP A 12 4.41 6.81 20.32
C TRP A 12 3.33 5.73 20.41
N ASN A 13 2.09 6.13 20.70
CA ASN A 13 0.96 5.20 20.77
C ASN A 13 0.70 4.55 19.39
N GLU A 14 0.79 5.34 18.32
CA GLU A 14 0.62 4.88 16.95
C GLU A 14 1.77 3.96 16.52
N TYR A 15 3.01 4.29 16.88
CA TYR A 15 4.14 3.38 16.67
C TYR A 15 3.96 2.05 17.40
N ASN A 16 3.48 2.08 18.65
CA ASN A 16 3.20 0.87 19.43
C ASN A 16 2.09 0.03 18.79
N LYS A 17 1.01 0.68 18.32
CA LYS A 17 -0.09 0.05 17.58
C LYS A 17 0.41 -0.64 16.32
N ILE A 18 1.20 0.05 15.50
CA ILE A 18 1.82 -0.50 14.28
C ILE A 18 2.71 -1.69 14.65
N GLY A 19 3.56 -1.57 15.67
CA GLY A 19 4.43 -2.65 16.11
C GLY A 19 3.66 -3.90 16.56
N SER A 20 2.53 -3.73 17.26
CA SER A 20 1.66 -4.84 17.65
C SER A 20 1.06 -5.53 16.44
N LEU A 21 0.47 -4.77 15.52
CA LEU A 21 -0.13 -5.29 14.28
C LEU A 21 0.91 -5.97 13.39
N SER A 22 2.12 -5.42 13.28
CA SER A 22 3.21 -6.03 12.52
C SER A 22 3.61 -7.40 13.05
N ARG A 23 3.67 -7.58 14.38
CA ARG A 23 3.92 -8.91 14.99
C ARG A 23 2.78 -9.88 14.71
N GLU A 24 1.54 -9.42 14.84
CA GLU A 24 0.35 -10.22 14.51
C GLU A 24 0.36 -10.67 13.04
N CYS A 25 0.78 -9.77 12.13
CA CYS A 25 1.00 -10.09 10.72
C CYS A 25 2.07 -11.15 10.52
N ALA A 26 3.24 -10.96 11.14
CA ALA A 26 4.35 -11.89 11.02
C ALA A 26 3.91 -13.31 11.40
N TYR A 27 3.15 -13.47 12.51
CA TYR A 27 2.62 -14.78 12.88
C TYR A 27 1.67 -15.38 11.84
N ARG A 28 0.79 -14.58 11.22
CA ARG A 28 -0.09 -15.08 10.15
C ARG A 28 0.68 -15.52 8.92
N PHE A 29 1.68 -14.74 8.51
CA PHE A 29 2.57 -15.10 7.39
C PHE A 29 3.40 -16.34 7.71
N GLU A 30 3.85 -16.54 8.95
CA GLU A 30 4.53 -17.77 9.35
C GLU A 30 3.60 -18.99 9.30
N ILE A 31 2.35 -18.85 9.75
CA ILE A 31 1.34 -19.92 9.62
C ILE A 31 1.12 -20.26 8.14
N LEU A 32 0.94 -19.26 7.29
CA LEU A 32 0.80 -19.43 5.84
C LEU A 32 2.03 -20.12 5.23
N ASN A 33 3.23 -19.69 5.59
CA ASN A 33 4.49 -20.27 5.12
C ASN A 33 4.65 -21.74 5.53
N SER A 34 4.38 -22.05 6.80
CA SER A 34 4.39 -23.44 7.29
C SER A 34 3.32 -24.29 6.61
N TYR A 35 2.14 -23.73 6.37
CA TYR A 35 1.07 -24.39 5.64
C TYR A 35 1.50 -24.73 4.20
N LEU A 36 2.06 -23.77 3.47
CA LEU A 36 2.56 -23.96 2.11
C LEU A 36 3.63 -25.05 2.05
N LYS A 37 4.60 -25.04 2.97
CA LYS A 37 5.65 -26.06 3.06
C LYS A 37 5.08 -27.47 3.25
N ALA A 38 4.04 -27.62 4.08
CA ALA A 38 3.40 -28.91 4.31
C ALA A 38 2.59 -29.41 3.11
N HIS A 39 1.97 -28.51 2.33
CA HIS A 39 1.00 -28.87 1.28
C HIS A 39 1.54 -28.79 -0.16
N THR A 40 2.74 -28.23 -0.37
CA THR A 40 3.39 -28.15 -1.71
C THR A 40 3.66 -29.54 -2.32
N ILE A 41 3.71 -30.59 -1.51
CA ILE A 41 4.07 -31.95 -1.94
C ILE A 41 2.86 -32.72 -2.54
N GLN A 42 1.61 -32.23 -2.41
CA GLN A 42 0.41 -33.05 -2.69
C GLN A 42 -0.59 -32.53 -3.75
N SER A 43 -0.35 -31.39 -4.42
CA SER A 43 -1.36 -30.80 -5.33
C SER A 43 -1.23 -31.26 -6.80
N PRO A 44 -2.34 -31.61 -7.49
CA PRO A 44 -2.37 -31.73 -8.95
C PRO A 44 -2.10 -30.39 -9.62
N LEU A 45 -1.34 -30.43 -10.72
CA LEU A 45 -0.90 -29.25 -11.48
C LEU A 45 -2.06 -28.37 -11.99
N GLU A 46 -3.23 -28.96 -12.28
CA GLU A 46 -4.36 -28.24 -12.90
C GLU A 46 -5.12 -27.35 -11.90
N ILE A 47 -5.39 -27.86 -10.70
CA ILE A 47 -5.99 -27.07 -9.59
C ILE A 47 -5.00 -25.99 -9.18
N GLN A 48 -3.71 -26.32 -9.16
CA GLN A 48 -2.68 -25.32 -8.92
C GLN A 48 -2.75 -24.21 -9.97
N ARG A 49 -2.79 -24.54 -11.27
CA ARG A 49 -2.79 -23.54 -12.36
C ARG A 49 -3.96 -22.55 -12.31
N GLN A 50 -5.19 -23.01 -12.03
CA GLN A 50 -6.38 -22.15 -12.02
C GLN A 50 -6.34 -21.09 -10.88
N TYR A 51 -5.78 -21.46 -9.73
CA TYR A 51 -5.72 -20.59 -8.55
C TYR A 51 -4.38 -19.85 -8.43
N GLN A 52 -3.32 -20.38 -9.04
CA GLN A 52 -1.94 -19.90 -8.89
C GLN A 52 -1.74 -18.46 -9.38
N GLU A 53 -2.42 -18.06 -10.45
CA GLU A 53 -2.31 -16.69 -10.97
C GLU A 53 -2.84 -15.67 -9.94
N HIS A 54 -4.08 -15.83 -9.49
CA HIS A 54 -4.70 -14.95 -8.50
C HIS A 54 -3.96 -15.01 -7.16
N TYR A 55 -3.51 -16.19 -6.74
CA TYR A 55 -2.65 -16.37 -5.57
C TYR A 55 -1.35 -15.54 -5.67
N LEU A 56 -0.67 -15.65 -6.80
CA LEU A 56 0.61 -14.97 -7.03
C LEU A 56 0.40 -13.46 -7.07
N GLN A 57 -0.61 -12.98 -7.78
CA GLN A 57 -0.94 -11.55 -7.84
C GLN A 57 -1.32 -11.01 -6.46
N LEU A 58 -2.12 -11.73 -5.68
CA LEU A 58 -2.45 -11.36 -4.31
C LEU A 58 -1.18 -11.19 -3.46
N CYS A 59 -0.23 -12.13 -3.53
CA CYS A 59 1.02 -12.05 -2.79
C CYS A 59 1.91 -10.89 -3.27
N ILE A 60 2.01 -10.68 -4.58
CA ILE A 60 2.78 -9.59 -5.19
C ILE A 60 2.24 -8.23 -4.74
N GLU A 61 0.93 -8.02 -4.86
CA GLU A 61 0.29 -6.75 -4.50
C GLU A 61 0.37 -6.51 -2.99
N SER A 62 0.21 -7.56 -2.16
CA SER A 62 0.44 -7.47 -0.71
C SER A 62 1.87 -7.05 -0.36
N GLY A 63 2.86 -7.63 -1.03
CA GLY A 63 4.27 -7.29 -0.86
C GLY A 63 4.57 -5.84 -1.26
N LYS A 64 3.98 -5.36 -2.36
CA LYS A 64 4.07 -3.95 -2.78
C LYS A 64 3.42 -3.02 -1.76
N ALA A 65 2.26 -3.40 -1.20
CA ALA A 65 1.61 -2.63 -0.14
C ALA A 65 2.49 -2.53 1.11
N LEU A 66 3.05 -3.66 1.58
CA LEU A 66 3.98 -3.71 2.71
C LEU A 66 5.23 -2.84 2.47
N ASN A 67 5.80 -2.89 1.26
CA ASN A 67 6.93 -2.03 0.90
C ASN A 67 6.56 -0.55 0.93
N SER A 68 5.40 -0.18 0.38
CA SER A 68 4.89 1.20 0.43
C SER A 68 4.65 1.66 1.87
N ILE A 69 4.19 0.78 2.76
CA ILE A 69 4.04 1.06 4.19
C ILE A 69 5.41 1.30 4.84
N ALA A 70 6.40 0.47 4.57
CA ALA A 70 7.74 0.61 5.14
C ALA A 70 8.36 1.96 4.76
N MET A 71 8.21 2.37 3.49
CA MET A 71 8.63 3.70 3.02
C MET A 71 7.86 4.83 3.74
N ALA A 72 6.54 4.69 3.87
CA ALA A 72 5.69 5.67 4.55
C ALA A 72 6.09 5.90 6.02
N ILE A 73 6.39 4.83 6.76
CA ILE A 73 6.84 4.92 8.15
C ILE A 73 8.23 5.58 8.24
N ARG A 74 9.16 5.18 7.36
CA ARG A 74 10.53 5.71 7.36
C ARG A 74 10.57 7.21 7.07
N ASP A 75 9.79 7.63 6.08
CA ASP A 75 9.86 8.98 5.53
C ASP A 75 8.74 9.90 6.10
N ILE A 76 7.83 9.35 6.93
CA ILE A 76 6.65 10.03 7.51
C ILE A 76 5.79 10.69 6.42
N ILE A 77 5.48 9.89 5.40
CA ILE A 77 4.64 10.27 4.26
C ILE A 77 3.43 9.35 4.13
N PRO A 78 2.31 9.80 3.54
CA PRO A 78 1.16 8.95 3.30
C PRO A 78 1.58 7.72 2.49
N PRO A 79 1.07 6.54 2.86
CA PRO A 79 1.27 5.31 2.10
C PRO A 79 0.41 5.32 0.83
N ALA A 80 0.66 6.28 -0.06
CA ALA A 80 -0.20 6.63 -1.19
C ALA A 80 -0.49 5.43 -2.11
N MET A 81 0.53 4.60 -2.36
CA MET A 81 0.39 3.40 -3.20
C MET A 81 -0.12 2.17 -2.43
N ALA A 82 0.02 2.14 -1.10
CA ALA A 82 -0.37 0.97 -0.32
C ALA A 82 -1.86 0.67 -0.46
N LYS A 83 -2.72 1.69 -0.43
CA LYS A 83 -4.17 1.50 -0.60
C LYS A 83 -4.52 0.91 -1.96
N SER A 84 -3.93 1.41 -3.04
CA SER A 84 -4.16 0.89 -4.39
C SER A 84 -3.70 -0.56 -4.54
N HIS A 85 -2.53 -0.90 -3.99
CA HIS A 85 -2.05 -2.27 -3.95
C HIS A 85 -2.95 -3.18 -3.10
N MET A 86 -3.48 -2.68 -1.98
CA MET A 86 -4.44 -3.43 -1.17
C MET A 86 -5.77 -3.68 -1.88
N GLU A 87 -6.29 -2.70 -2.62
CA GLU A 87 -7.51 -2.86 -3.43
C GLU A 87 -7.34 -3.95 -4.49
N LYS A 88 -6.21 -3.97 -5.21
CA LYS A 88 -5.88 -5.03 -6.16
C LYS A 88 -5.73 -6.40 -5.49
N ALA A 89 -5.09 -6.44 -4.31
CA ALA A 89 -4.95 -7.69 -3.57
C ALA A 89 -6.31 -8.24 -3.11
N LYS A 90 -7.25 -7.36 -2.72
CA LYS A 90 -8.63 -7.72 -2.39
C LYS A 90 -9.41 -8.22 -3.59
N GLU A 91 -9.29 -7.57 -4.73
CA GLU A 91 -9.91 -8.03 -5.99
C GLU A 91 -9.49 -9.48 -6.31
N ASN A 92 -8.18 -9.75 -6.25
CA ASN A 92 -7.67 -11.12 -6.43
C ASN A 92 -8.19 -12.10 -5.37
N ALA A 93 -8.40 -11.66 -4.13
CA ALA A 93 -8.96 -12.49 -3.07
C ALA A 93 -10.44 -12.83 -3.32
N GLU A 94 -11.22 -11.87 -3.81
CA GLU A 94 -12.62 -12.08 -4.20
C GLU A 94 -12.73 -13.03 -5.39
N GLU A 95 -11.83 -12.92 -6.37
CA GLU A 95 -11.75 -13.87 -7.48
C GLU A 95 -11.43 -15.29 -6.99
N LEU A 96 -10.46 -15.45 -6.07
CA LEU A 96 -10.17 -16.74 -5.43
C LEU A 96 -11.39 -17.32 -4.68
N MET A 97 -12.13 -16.49 -3.97
CA MET A 97 -13.37 -16.88 -3.27
C MET A 97 -14.48 -17.27 -4.26
N SER A 98 -14.62 -16.55 -5.36
CA SER A 98 -15.57 -16.83 -6.43
C SER A 98 -15.26 -18.19 -7.09
N LEU A 99 -14.00 -18.42 -7.45
CA LEU A 99 -13.52 -19.70 -7.97
C LEU A 99 -13.86 -20.84 -7.02
N LEU A 100 -13.58 -20.66 -5.72
CA LEU A 100 -13.88 -21.66 -4.69
C LEU A 100 -15.38 -21.94 -4.57
N ARG A 101 -16.24 -20.92 -4.67
CA ARG A 101 -17.70 -21.09 -4.60
C ARG A 101 -18.28 -21.82 -5.82
N ASN A 102 -17.69 -21.59 -6.99
CA ASN A 102 -18.19 -22.12 -8.26
C ASN A 102 -17.69 -23.54 -8.56
N SER A 103 -16.69 -24.01 -7.82
CA SER A 103 -16.20 -25.37 -7.98
C SER A 103 -17.15 -26.42 -7.38
N HIS A 104 -17.41 -27.47 -8.15
CA HIS A 104 -18.18 -28.62 -7.71
C HIS A 104 -17.28 -29.62 -6.98
N PHE A 105 -17.53 -29.86 -5.70
CA PHE A 105 -16.67 -30.70 -4.87
C PHE A 105 -17.41 -31.87 -4.24
N ASN A 106 -16.92 -33.08 -4.49
CA ASN A 106 -17.42 -34.33 -3.88
C ASN A 106 -16.59 -34.73 -2.64
N GLY A 107 -16.35 -33.80 -1.71
CA GLY A 107 -15.63 -34.09 -0.45
C GLY A 107 -14.13 -34.36 -0.59
N ASP A 108 -13.49 -33.80 -1.63
CA ASP A 108 -12.06 -33.96 -1.90
C ASP A 108 -11.21 -33.24 -0.82
N MET A 109 -10.28 -33.96 -0.17
CA MET A 109 -9.33 -33.35 0.79
C MET A 109 -8.53 -32.19 0.19
N LYS A 110 -8.31 -32.19 -1.13
CA LYS A 110 -7.64 -31.08 -1.83
C LYS A 110 -8.44 -29.79 -1.77
N MET A 111 -9.77 -29.87 -1.80
CA MET A 111 -10.64 -28.70 -1.61
C MET A 111 -10.43 -28.12 -0.22
N VAL A 112 -10.40 -28.95 0.82
CA VAL A 112 -10.16 -28.50 2.20
C VAL A 112 -8.84 -27.76 2.26
N SER A 113 -7.80 -28.29 1.61
CA SER A 113 -6.49 -27.65 1.58
C SER A 113 -6.45 -26.33 0.80
N THR A 114 -7.09 -26.26 -0.38
CA THR A 114 -7.20 -25.02 -1.16
C THR A 114 -8.01 -23.96 -0.43
N THR A 115 -9.11 -24.37 0.19
CA THR A 115 -9.99 -23.52 1.00
C THR A 115 -9.22 -22.91 2.16
N ALA A 116 -8.53 -23.74 2.94
CA ALA A 116 -7.72 -23.29 4.07
C ALA A 116 -6.62 -22.32 3.62
N LEU A 117 -5.94 -22.59 2.49
CA LEU A 117 -4.95 -21.69 1.92
C LEU A 117 -5.53 -20.30 1.61
N ILE A 118 -6.69 -20.25 0.93
CA ILE A 118 -7.37 -18.99 0.59
C ILE A 118 -7.74 -18.22 1.85
N TYR A 119 -8.30 -18.87 2.87
CA TYR A 119 -8.64 -18.20 4.13
C TYR A 119 -7.40 -17.69 4.88
N LEU A 120 -6.27 -18.41 4.86
CA LEU A 120 -5.02 -17.94 5.44
C LEU A 120 -4.49 -16.68 4.74
N LEU A 121 -4.58 -16.62 3.40
CA LEU A 121 -4.19 -15.44 2.61
C LEU A 121 -5.07 -14.24 2.92
N ILE A 122 -6.40 -14.43 2.97
CA ILE A 122 -7.36 -13.38 3.36
C ILE A 122 -7.05 -12.87 4.77
N GLY A 123 -6.71 -13.78 5.70
CA GLY A 123 -6.28 -13.42 7.04
C GLY A 123 -5.02 -12.54 7.05
N CYS A 124 -4.04 -12.85 6.18
CA CYS A 124 -2.86 -12.01 6.00
C CYS A 124 -3.22 -10.63 5.44
N LEU A 125 -4.09 -10.55 4.42
CA LEU A 125 -4.57 -9.29 3.84
C LEU A 125 -5.23 -8.38 4.88
N SER A 126 -6.16 -8.93 5.67
CA SER A 126 -6.84 -8.18 6.73
C SER A 126 -5.86 -7.59 7.73
N CYS A 127 -4.78 -8.31 8.02
CA CYS A 127 -3.73 -7.78 8.88
C CYS A 127 -2.96 -6.62 8.23
N VAL A 128 -2.55 -6.76 6.96
CA VAL A 128 -1.83 -5.69 6.24
C VAL A 128 -2.69 -4.42 6.15
N GLU A 129 -3.99 -4.57 5.92
CA GLU A 129 -4.93 -3.45 5.87
C GLU A 129 -4.96 -2.65 7.19
N LYS A 130 -5.03 -3.32 8.33
CA LYS A 130 -4.99 -2.65 9.65
C LYS A 130 -3.69 -1.86 9.86
N ILE A 131 -2.58 -2.35 9.30
CA ILE A 131 -1.30 -1.63 9.33
C ILE A 131 -1.38 -0.39 8.44
N VAL A 132 -1.93 -0.48 7.23
CA VAL A 132 -2.13 0.68 6.34
C VAL A 132 -2.93 1.77 7.07
N ASP A 133 -4.04 1.41 7.71
CA ASP A 133 -4.87 2.37 8.46
C ASP A 133 -4.10 3.01 9.61
N SER A 134 -3.38 2.20 10.40
CA SER A 134 -2.58 2.71 11.53
C SER A 134 -1.43 3.61 11.09
N VAL A 135 -0.87 3.38 9.91
CA VAL A 135 0.17 4.22 9.33
C VAL A 135 -0.41 5.52 8.78
N ASN A 136 -1.61 5.50 8.21
CA ASN A 136 -2.34 6.73 7.88
C ASN A 136 -2.61 7.59 9.13
N ASP A 137 -3.04 6.97 10.23
CA ASP A 137 -3.21 7.64 11.53
C ASP A 137 -1.89 8.27 11.99
N LEU A 138 -0.79 7.49 11.98
CA LEU A 138 0.55 7.95 12.36
C LEU A 138 0.98 9.18 11.55
N VAL A 139 0.89 9.10 10.23
CA VAL A 139 1.29 10.19 9.33
C VAL A 139 0.45 11.45 9.57
N SER A 140 -0.85 11.28 9.84
CA SER A 140 -1.76 12.39 10.11
C SER A 140 -1.42 13.14 11.39
N LEU A 141 -0.88 12.44 12.39
CA LEU A 141 -0.46 13.01 13.67
C LEU A 141 0.98 13.55 13.64
N ALA A 142 1.88 12.87 12.92
CA ALA A 142 3.30 13.20 12.88
C ALA A 142 3.64 14.34 11.91
N ARG A 143 2.84 14.54 10.85
CA ARG A 143 3.07 15.64 9.92
C ARG A 143 2.79 16.99 10.60
N PRO A 144 3.73 17.95 10.55
CA PRO A 144 3.48 19.30 11.03
C PRO A 144 2.29 19.89 10.28
N LYS A 145 1.28 20.39 11.01
CA LYS A 145 0.21 21.18 10.40
C LYS A 145 0.87 22.41 9.78
N THR A 146 0.86 22.51 8.45
CA THR A 146 1.24 23.75 7.78
C THR A 146 0.29 24.85 8.24
N PRO A 147 0.79 26.02 8.69
CA PRO A 147 -0.08 27.17 8.91
C PRO A 147 -0.80 27.51 7.60
N PRO A 148 -2.07 27.94 7.65
CA PRO A 148 -2.74 28.48 6.47
C PRO A 148 -1.86 29.58 5.88
N LEU A 149 -1.60 29.53 4.57
CA LEU A 149 -0.97 30.63 3.85
C LEU A 149 -1.70 31.94 4.19
N PRO A 150 -0.98 33.05 4.42
CA PRO A 150 -1.61 34.35 4.60
C PRO A 150 -2.53 34.59 3.39
N LYS A 151 -3.82 34.82 3.66
CA LYS A 151 -4.75 35.29 2.64
C LYS A 151 -4.12 36.57 2.07
N HIS A 152 -3.75 36.56 0.80
CA HIS A 152 -3.32 37.76 0.11
C HIS A 152 -4.41 38.82 0.29
N ALA A 153 -4.15 39.80 1.15
CA ALA A 153 -4.90 41.04 1.19
C ALA A 153 -4.69 41.71 -0.18
N GLY A 154 -5.81 42.12 -0.79
CA GLY A 154 -5.86 42.51 -2.18
C GLY A 154 -4.79 43.53 -2.58
N VAL A 155 -4.11 43.22 -3.68
CA VAL A 155 -3.49 44.24 -4.51
C VAL A 155 -4.32 44.33 -5.78
N MET A 156 -4.88 45.52 -6.01
CA MET A 156 -5.66 45.85 -7.20
C MET A 156 -4.79 45.74 -8.47
N PRO A 157 -5.38 45.39 -9.64
CA PRO A 157 -4.69 45.51 -10.91
C PRO A 157 -4.74 46.97 -11.39
N THR A 158 -3.59 47.61 -11.58
CA THR A 158 -3.47 48.78 -12.47
C THR A 158 -3.04 48.32 -13.86
N GLU A 159 -3.89 48.60 -14.83
CA GLU A 159 -3.68 48.33 -16.26
C GLU A 159 -2.58 49.20 -16.89
N GLN A 160 -1.84 48.55 -17.80
CA GLN A 160 -1.30 48.99 -19.10
C GLN A 160 -0.53 50.31 -19.26
N LYS A 161 0.67 50.18 -19.83
CA LYS A 161 0.97 50.80 -21.14
C LYS A 161 2.11 50.06 -21.87
N THR A 162 1.78 49.42 -22.99
CA THR A 162 2.72 48.99 -24.03
C THR A 162 3.22 50.19 -24.84
N PRO A 163 4.37 50.05 -25.52
CA PRO A 163 4.48 50.62 -26.87
C PRO A 163 4.89 49.55 -27.90
N HIS A 164 4.27 49.65 -29.06
CA HIS A 164 4.49 48.82 -30.25
C HIS A 164 5.69 49.30 -31.10
N ASN A 165 6.27 48.31 -31.80
CA ASN A 165 6.90 48.33 -33.13
C ASN A 165 8.12 49.22 -33.40
N ILE A 166 9.22 48.58 -33.84
CA ILE A 166 9.80 48.78 -35.18
C ILE A 166 10.26 47.42 -35.75
N THR A 167 10.03 47.24 -37.03
CA THR A 167 10.13 46.02 -37.85
C THR A 167 11.40 46.04 -38.74
N ILE A 168 12.05 44.87 -38.86
CA ILE A 168 12.88 44.29 -39.95
C ILE A 168 14.17 45.01 -40.41
N THR A 169 15.29 44.27 -40.31
CA THR A 169 16.09 43.89 -41.51
C THR A 169 16.80 42.56 -41.30
N GLN A 170 16.67 41.65 -42.28
CA GLN A 170 17.57 40.50 -42.47
C GLN A 170 18.96 40.96 -42.93
N ILE A 171 20.00 40.14 -42.73
CA ILE A 171 20.86 39.56 -43.79
C ILE A 171 22.15 38.90 -43.24
N GLN A 172 22.40 37.71 -43.81
CA GLN A 172 23.60 36.88 -44.02
C GLN A 172 24.58 36.41 -42.93
N ILE A 173 24.75 35.08 -43.00
CA ILE A 173 25.92 34.25 -42.71
C ILE A 173 27.05 34.53 -43.72
N ALA A 174 28.30 34.58 -43.24
CA ALA A 174 29.58 34.35 -43.93
C ALA A 174 30.66 34.26 -42.83
N GLU A 175 31.63 33.35 -42.75
CA GLU A 175 32.11 32.19 -43.51
C GLU A 175 32.44 31.06 -42.51
#